data_AF-A0A0F2P0Y9-F1
#
_entry.id   AF-A0A0F2P0Y9-F1
#
_cell.length_a   1.000
_cell.length_b   1.000
_cell.length_c   1.000
_cell.angle_alpha   90.00
_cell.angle_beta   90.00
_cell.angle_gamma   90.00
#
_symmetry.space_group_name_H-M   'P 1'
#
loop_
_entity.id
_entity.type
_entity.pdbx_description
1 polymer ?
#
loop_
_entity_poly.entity_id
_entity_poly.type
_entity_poly.pdbx_seq_one_letter_code
_entity_poly.pdbx_strand_id
1 'polypeptide(L)'
;MMNGTTTQHIREARMDYDLALKKYLDKLDDRAITWLAFLINSNNEEASRRGIKPNGSDWQAPIQGTNQREQIFHMCKDIPEFVSITEQLRGEQMLSRGDLAWITSADDRLCNWLIWTFSRHPQSPFLLHPAPPVPNQALTNSYGMQTALPPHSYQQIYTKANIVPPAEGPRPGGLKRREIINTLDCWFTKNDEKNRYLQELMKRWSNIRRFDKHLRWIERKDQDQCRWAWSYLESKGMAHLILCPSSNYDFFFAVMTSFDVMPYMEIYKEKQATSMKNAWNKRLRRSGENGLTQINFELNSRQREKLEVVAAQRGLSSGKTLTALIEADYARLVERGLI
;
A
#
# COMPACT_ATOMS: atom_id res chain seq x y z
N MET A 1 25.21 64.66 10.74
CA MET A 1 25.71 63.81 9.63
C MET A 1 26.03 62.36 10.07
N MET A 2 25.39 61.80 11.11
CA MET A 2 25.68 60.43 11.60
C MET A 2 24.69 59.34 11.13
N ASN A 3 23.63 59.67 10.37
CA ASN A 3 22.61 58.70 9.95
C ASN A 3 22.95 57.95 8.64
N GLY A 4 23.92 58.42 7.86
CA GLY A 4 24.24 57.82 6.55
C GLY A 4 24.94 56.46 6.65
N THR A 5 25.89 56.33 7.58
CA THR A 5 26.74 55.14 7.73
C THR A 5 25.95 53.94 8.27
N THR A 6 25.06 54.17 9.25
CA THR A 6 24.22 53.12 9.84
C THR A 6 23.22 52.55 8.83
N THR A 7 22.60 53.40 7.99
CA THR A 7 21.66 52.94 6.96
C THR A 7 22.37 52.17 5.84
N GLN A 8 23.62 52.51 5.52
CA GLN A 8 24.41 51.80 4.53
C GLN A 8 24.82 50.40 5.01
N HIS A 9 25.33 50.27 6.24
CA HIS A 9 25.69 48.96 6.81
C HIS A 9 24.48 48.01 6.96
N ILE A 10 23.30 48.53 7.30
CA ILE A 10 22.07 47.72 7.36
C ILE A 10 21.67 47.22 5.97
N ARG A 11 21.83 48.04 4.93
CA ARG A 11 21.54 47.65 3.55
C ARG A 11 22.53 46.59 3.03
N GLU A 12 23.81 46.78 3.30
CA GLU A 12 24.88 45.83 2.93
C GLU A 12 24.66 44.48 3.62
N ALA A 13 24.43 44.46 4.93
CA ALA A 13 24.15 43.24 5.69
C ALA A 13 22.89 42.49 5.19
N ARG A 14 21.85 43.22 4.77
CA ARG A 14 20.64 42.62 4.20
C ARG A 14 20.89 42.02 2.81
N MET A 15 21.66 42.70 1.96
CA MET A 15 22.04 42.16 0.65
C MET A 15 22.88 40.89 0.78
N ASP A 16 23.80 40.84 1.75
CA ASP A 16 24.61 39.66 2.03
C ASP A 16 23.76 38.48 2.51
N TYR A 17 22.76 38.74 3.36
CA TYR A 17 21.82 37.73 3.81
C TYR A 17 20.95 37.18 2.68
N ASP A 18 20.36 38.05 1.84
CA ASP A 18 19.54 37.63 0.70
C ASP A 18 20.34 36.74 -0.26
N LEU A 19 21.62 37.08 -0.51
CA LEU A 19 22.52 36.28 -1.31
C LEU A 19 22.84 34.93 -0.65
N ALA A 20 23.06 34.91 0.66
CA ALA A 20 23.29 33.68 1.42
C ALA A 20 22.07 32.76 1.40
N LEU A 21 20.86 33.30 1.56
CA LEU A 21 19.61 32.55 1.50
C LEU A 21 19.39 31.94 0.11
N LYS A 22 19.61 32.70 -0.97
CA LYS A 22 19.53 32.15 -2.34
C LYS A 22 20.52 31.01 -2.55
N LYS A 23 21.79 31.22 -2.20
CA LYS A 23 22.83 30.18 -2.28
C LYS A 23 22.50 28.94 -1.44
N TYR A 24 21.84 29.11 -0.30
CA TYR A 24 21.37 28.00 0.52
C TYR A 24 20.27 27.21 -0.19
N LEU A 25 19.21 27.88 -0.66
CA LEU A 25 18.09 27.24 -1.37
C LEU A 25 18.52 26.54 -2.66
N ASP A 26 19.49 27.08 -3.38
CA ASP A 26 20.05 26.48 -4.60
C ASP A 26 20.84 25.19 -4.33
N LYS A 27 21.41 25.04 -3.13
CA LYS A 27 22.10 23.80 -2.72
C LYS A 27 21.15 22.68 -2.31
N LEU A 28 19.89 22.99 -2.01
CA LEU A 28 18.92 22.02 -1.55
C LEU A 28 18.36 21.21 -2.71
N ASP A 29 18.31 19.88 -2.53
CA ASP A 29 17.58 19.01 -3.45
C ASP A 29 16.06 19.17 -3.30
N ASP A 30 15.30 18.65 -4.25
CA ASP A 30 13.83 18.84 -4.27
C ASP A 30 13.13 18.22 -3.06
N ARG A 31 13.73 17.19 -2.44
CA ARG A 31 13.23 16.58 -1.21
C ARG A 31 13.36 17.56 -0.04
N ALA A 32 14.52 18.20 0.12
CA ALA A 32 14.74 19.21 1.14
C ALA A 32 13.87 20.46 0.93
N ILE A 33 13.64 20.87 -0.33
CA ILE A 33 12.70 21.95 -0.64
C ILE A 33 11.26 21.58 -0.29
N THR A 34 10.82 20.36 -0.60
CA THR A 34 9.48 19.88 -0.24
C THR A 34 9.28 19.85 1.28
N TRP A 35 10.28 19.37 2.02
CA TRP A 35 10.27 19.38 3.48
C TRP A 35 10.21 20.82 4.04
N LEU A 36 11.01 21.75 3.53
CA LEU A 36 10.95 23.16 3.94
C LEU A 36 9.59 23.79 3.68
N ALA A 37 9.02 23.56 2.49
CA ALA A 37 7.69 24.05 2.16
C ALA A 37 6.64 23.53 3.15
N PHE A 38 6.72 22.26 3.52
CA PHE A 38 5.86 21.67 4.55
C PHE A 38 6.07 22.29 5.92
N LEU A 39 7.34 22.46 6.35
CA LEU A 39 7.70 23.04 7.63
C LEU A 39 7.11 24.45 7.80
N ILE A 40 7.20 25.26 6.74
CA ILE A 40 6.67 26.62 6.71
C ILE A 40 5.12 26.61 6.70
N ASN A 41 4.51 25.75 5.88
CA ASN A 41 3.05 25.66 5.77
C ASN A 41 2.35 25.12 7.03
N SER A 42 3.01 24.23 7.77
CA SER A 42 2.39 23.43 8.84
C SER A 42 2.16 24.18 10.15
N ASN A 43 2.48 25.49 10.21
CA ASN A 43 2.38 26.34 11.41
C ASN A 43 2.87 25.62 12.68
N ASN A 44 3.93 24.84 12.51
CA ASN A 44 4.40 23.88 13.51
C ASN A 44 4.87 24.61 14.77
N GLU A 45 4.50 24.12 15.95
CA GLU A 45 4.84 24.76 17.22
C GLU A 45 6.35 24.88 17.44
N GLU A 46 7.14 23.88 17.11
CA GLU A 46 8.58 23.93 17.31
C GLU A 46 9.27 24.80 16.27
N ALA A 47 8.83 24.76 15.01
CA ALA A 47 9.30 25.72 13.99
C ALA A 47 8.98 27.16 14.43
N SER A 48 7.78 27.37 14.98
CA SER A 48 7.33 28.63 15.56
C SER A 48 8.14 29.04 16.79
N ARG A 49 8.47 28.10 17.69
CA ARG A 49 9.33 28.35 18.87
C ARG A 49 10.74 28.76 18.44
N ARG A 50 11.24 28.20 17.35
CA ARG A 50 12.53 28.55 16.75
C ARG A 50 12.45 29.77 15.83
N GLY A 51 11.34 30.50 15.79
CA GLY A 51 11.24 31.76 15.03
C GLY A 51 10.95 31.62 13.54
N ILE A 52 10.65 30.41 13.04
CA ILE A 52 10.13 30.22 11.69
C ILE A 52 8.62 30.53 11.71
N LYS A 53 8.29 31.82 11.65
CA LYS A 53 6.93 32.29 11.39
C LYS A 53 6.97 33.15 10.13
N PRO A 54 6.17 32.85 9.09
CA PRO A 54 6.02 33.75 7.97
C PRO A 54 5.59 35.12 8.49
N ASN A 55 6.31 36.18 8.12
CA ASN A 55 5.90 37.53 8.45
C ASN A 55 4.62 37.88 7.69
N GLY A 56 3.59 38.31 8.42
CA GLY A 56 2.52 39.15 7.88
C GLY A 56 1.25 38.43 7.44
N SER A 57 0.14 39.11 7.72
CA SER A 57 -1.25 38.87 7.31
C SER A 57 -1.51 38.81 5.80
N ASP A 58 -0.48 38.99 4.98
CA ASP A 58 -0.64 39.38 3.56
C ASP A 58 -0.54 38.20 2.59
N TRP A 59 -0.07 37.02 3.03
CA TRP A 59 -0.01 35.82 2.19
C TRP A 59 -1.02 34.77 2.67
N GLN A 60 -2.07 34.57 1.86
CA GLN A 60 -3.17 33.63 2.15
C GLN A 60 -3.00 32.26 1.49
N ALA A 61 -1.94 32.05 0.69
CA ALA A 61 -1.75 30.82 -0.08
C ALA A 61 -0.56 29.97 0.41
N PRO A 62 -0.73 28.65 0.61
CA PRO A 62 0.35 27.74 1.00
C PRO A 62 1.41 27.58 -0.09
N ILE A 63 2.66 27.26 0.31
CA ILE A 63 3.75 26.98 -0.62
C ILE A 63 3.45 25.71 -1.43
N GLN A 64 3.23 25.86 -2.74
CA GLN A 64 2.83 24.77 -3.65
C GLN A 64 3.38 24.99 -5.07
N GLY A 65 3.30 23.96 -5.92
CA GLY A 65 3.66 24.06 -7.33
C GLY A 65 5.17 23.93 -7.61
N THR A 66 5.63 24.44 -8.76
CA THR A 66 6.99 24.25 -9.27
C THR A 66 7.98 25.34 -8.84
N ASN A 67 7.50 26.48 -8.34
CA ASN A 67 8.31 27.64 -7.92
C ASN A 67 8.50 27.72 -6.40
N GLN A 68 8.53 26.58 -5.69
CA GLN A 68 8.64 26.53 -4.22
C GLN A 68 9.86 27.28 -3.69
N ARG A 69 11.02 27.20 -4.36
CA ARG A 69 12.25 27.91 -3.96
C ARG A 69 12.04 29.43 -3.88
N GLU A 70 11.41 30.01 -4.89
CA GLU A 70 11.15 31.46 -4.93
C GLU A 70 10.13 31.88 -3.88
N GLN A 71 9.09 31.07 -3.67
CA GLN A 71 8.11 31.30 -2.60
C GLN A 71 8.76 31.28 -1.21
N ILE A 72 9.60 30.28 -0.94
CA ILE A 72 10.37 30.19 0.32
C ILE A 72 11.28 31.41 0.49
N PHE A 73 12.01 31.79 -0.58
CA PHE A 73 12.88 32.97 -0.54
C PHE A 73 12.10 34.22 -0.11
N HIS A 74 10.98 34.50 -0.77
CA HIS A 74 10.16 35.67 -0.44
C HIS A 74 9.57 35.63 0.97
N MET A 75 9.18 34.46 1.46
CA MET A 75 8.59 34.30 2.80
C MET A 75 9.62 34.40 3.93
N CYS A 76 10.88 34.04 3.68
CA CYS A 76 11.87 33.86 4.73
C CYS A 76 13.07 34.81 4.66
N LYS A 77 13.17 35.67 3.63
CA LYS A 77 14.24 36.68 3.48
C LYS A 77 14.35 37.66 4.65
N ASP A 78 13.27 37.84 5.42
CA ASP A 78 13.25 38.76 6.57
C ASP A 78 13.44 38.03 7.91
N ILE A 79 13.85 36.76 7.90
CA ILE A 79 14.12 35.93 9.09
C ILE A 79 15.64 35.68 9.18
N PRO A 80 16.41 36.47 9.94
CA PRO A 80 17.89 36.47 9.88
C PRO A 80 18.56 35.13 10.21
N GLU A 81 17.92 34.28 11.01
CA GLU A 81 18.44 32.99 11.46
C GLU A 81 17.86 31.80 10.67
N PHE A 82 17.06 32.05 9.63
CA PHE A 82 16.34 30.98 8.93
C PHE A 82 17.28 29.90 8.39
N VAL A 83 18.42 30.30 7.82
CA VAL A 83 19.40 29.34 7.28
C VAL A 83 19.94 28.45 8.40
N SER A 84 20.42 29.01 9.52
CA SER A 84 20.99 28.22 10.61
C SER A 84 19.95 27.32 11.30
N ILE A 85 18.75 27.85 11.56
CA ILE A 85 17.65 27.08 12.17
C ILE A 85 17.25 25.92 11.26
N THR A 86 17.09 26.16 9.95
CA THR A 86 16.64 25.11 9.03
C THR A 86 17.72 24.06 8.78
N GLU A 87 19.01 24.43 8.75
CA GLU A 87 20.09 23.45 8.67
C GLU A 87 20.13 22.54 9.90
N GLN A 88 19.96 23.12 11.10
CA GLN A 88 19.88 22.37 12.35
C GLN A 88 18.67 21.42 12.33
N LEU A 89 17.47 21.93 12.05
CA LEU A 89 16.25 21.12 12.00
C LEU A 89 16.35 20.01 10.95
N ARG A 90 16.94 20.29 9.79
CA ARG A 90 17.17 19.29 8.75
C ARG A 90 18.06 18.16 9.27
N GLY A 91 19.15 18.49 9.96
CA GLY A 91 20.04 17.49 10.57
C GLY A 91 19.36 16.66 11.67
N GLU A 92 18.43 17.26 12.41
CA GLU A 92 17.69 16.62 13.50
C GLU A 92 16.51 15.76 13.01
N GLN A 93 15.90 16.08 11.87
CA GLN A 93 14.60 15.55 11.46
C GLN A 93 14.55 14.90 10.07
N MET A 94 15.41 15.25 9.13
CA MET A 94 15.42 14.58 7.83
C MET A 94 16.32 13.35 7.89
N LEU A 95 15.75 12.21 7.51
CA LEU A 95 16.49 10.94 7.43
C LEU A 95 17.50 10.97 6.27
N SER A 96 18.64 10.30 6.44
CA SER A 96 19.61 10.19 5.36
C SER A 96 19.06 9.34 4.20
N ARG A 97 19.66 9.47 3.02
CA ARG A 97 19.29 8.60 1.88
C ARG A 97 19.59 7.12 2.18
N GLY A 98 20.59 6.84 3.00
CA GLY A 98 20.93 5.48 3.43
C GLY A 98 19.83 4.85 4.29
N ASP A 99 19.29 5.61 5.25
CA ASP A 99 18.21 5.14 6.14
C ASP A 99 16.93 4.78 5.36
N LEU A 100 16.73 5.40 4.19
CA LEU A 100 15.58 5.21 3.32
C LEU A 100 15.83 4.23 2.16
N ALA A 101 17.05 3.68 2.04
CA ALA A 101 17.43 2.85 0.90
C ALA A 101 16.62 1.54 0.81
N TRP A 102 16.19 1.01 1.96
CA TRP A 102 15.38 -0.23 2.02
C TRP A 102 13.95 -0.05 1.51
N ILE A 103 13.44 1.20 1.45
CA ILE A 103 12.14 1.54 0.87
C ILE A 103 12.33 1.68 -0.64
N THR A 104 12.25 0.56 -1.35
CA THR A 104 12.45 0.55 -2.82
C THR A 104 11.15 0.85 -3.56
N SER A 105 11.22 1.61 -4.66
CA SER A 105 10.05 1.90 -5.50
C SER A 105 9.61 0.70 -6.35
N ALA A 106 10.45 -0.34 -6.43
CA ALA A 106 10.16 -1.58 -7.14
C ALA A 106 9.32 -2.57 -6.30
N ASP A 107 9.27 -2.40 -4.98
CA ASP A 107 8.48 -3.23 -4.08
C ASP A 107 7.16 -2.53 -3.73
N ASP A 108 6.19 -2.66 -4.62
CA ASP A 108 4.84 -2.11 -4.44
C ASP A 108 4.13 -2.67 -3.20
N ARG A 109 4.40 -3.94 -2.83
CA ARG A 109 3.81 -4.56 -1.64
C ARG A 109 4.33 -3.90 -0.37
N LEU A 110 5.65 -3.65 -0.30
CA LEU A 110 6.27 -2.90 0.78
C LEU A 110 5.67 -1.50 0.88
N CYS A 111 5.56 -0.80 -0.26
CA CYS A 111 4.99 0.55 -0.29
C CYS A 111 3.54 0.57 0.21
N ASN A 112 2.72 -0.36 -0.26
CA ASN A 112 1.33 -0.53 0.19
C ASN A 112 1.24 -0.80 1.70
N TRP A 113 2.11 -1.67 2.22
CA TRP A 113 2.18 -1.99 3.64
C TRP A 113 2.63 -0.79 4.50
N LEU A 114 3.63 -0.03 4.03
CA LEU A 114 4.11 1.18 4.71
C LEU A 114 3.04 2.27 4.73
N ILE A 115 2.34 2.50 3.62
CA ILE A 115 1.22 3.45 3.55
C ILE A 115 0.15 3.09 4.58
N TRP A 116 -0.27 1.82 4.63
CA TRP A 116 -1.24 1.37 5.63
C TRP A 116 -0.70 1.55 7.06
N THR A 117 0.57 1.24 7.29
CA THR A 117 1.19 1.32 8.62
C THR A 117 1.27 2.76 9.11
N PHE A 118 1.70 3.69 8.25
CA PHE A 118 1.77 5.11 8.56
C PHE A 118 0.40 5.74 8.73
N SER A 119 -0.61 5.36 7.93
CA SER A 119 -1.99 5.85 8.10
C SER A 119 -2.61 5.51 9.47
N ARG A 120 -2.02 4.56 10.20
CA ARG A 120 -2.47 4.14 11.53
C ARG A 120 -1.53 4.54 12.65
N HIS A 121 -0.42 5.20 12.32
CA HIS A 121 0.51 5.67 13.34
C HIS A 121 -0.02 6.99 13.94
N PRO A 122 -0.20 7.09 15.27
CA PRO A 122 -0.87 8.23 15.90
C PRO A 122 -0.23 9.60 15.62
N GLN A 123 1.08 9.60 15.38
CA GLN A 123 1.87 10.82 15.13
C GLN A 123 2.23 11.00 13.65
N SER A 124 1.74 10.14 12.77
CA SER A 124 2.09 10.26 11.36
C SER A 124 1.36 11.45 10.73
N PRO A 125 2.07 12.32 9.99
CA PRO A 125 1.45 13.41 9.25
C PRO A 125 0.64 12.93 8.05
N PHE A 126 0.55 11.61 7.81
CA PHE A 126 -0.31 10.99 6.80
C PHE A 126 -1.78 11.42 6.94
N LEU A 127 -2.19 11.92 8.12
CA LEU A 127 -3.52 12.46 8.44
C LEU A 127 -3.77 13.91 7.97
N LEU A 128 -2.91 14.51 7.14
CA LEU A 128 -3.22 15.81 6.52
C LEU A 128 -4.27 15.75 5.40
N HIS A 129 -4.81 14.57 5.12
CA HIS A 129 -6.21 14.45 4.70
C HIS A 129 -7.01 13.85 5.86
N PRO A 130 -8.13 14.48 6.26
CA PRO A 130 -8.89 14.04 7.42
C PRO A 130 -9.36 12.60 7.19
N ALA A 131 -8.92 11.69 8.05
CA ALA A 131 -9.61 10.42 8.19
C ALA A 131 -11.04 10.75 8.67
N PRO A 132 -12.09 10.18 8.04
CA PRO A 132 -13.43 10.34 8.58
C PRO A 132 -13.50 9.69 9.98
N PRO A 133 -14.41 10.15 10.83
CA PRO A 133 -14.66 9.49 12.10
C PRO A 133 -15.08 8.04 11.85
N VAL A 134 -14.41 7.11 12.53
CA VAL A 134 -14.87 5.72 12.63
C VAL A 134 -16.20 5.75 13.39
N PRO A 135 -17.33 5.31 12.81
CA PRO A 135 -18.55 5.17 13.59
C PRO A 135 -18.36 3.98 14.54
N ASN A 136 -18.43 4.26 15.84
CA ASN A 136 -18.67 3.25 16.86
C ASN A 136 -19.95 2.48 16.49
N GLN A 137 -19.87 1.24 16.02
CA GLN A 137 -21.00 0.31 16.07
C GLN A 137 -20.56 -1.11 16.42
N ALA A 138 -21.30 -1.66 17.37
CA ALA A 138 -21.01 -2.82 18.17
C ALA A 138 -20.95 -4.12 17.37
N LEU A 139 -20.04 -5.00 17.80
CA LEU A 139 -20.10 -6.43 17.53
C LEU A 139 -21.17 -7.05 18.42
N THR A 140 -22.21 -7.67 17.85
CA THR A 140 -22.94 -8.74 18.55
C THR A 140 -23.43 -9.81 17.57
N ASN A 141 -23.18 -11.06 17.94
CA ASN A 141 -23.72 -12.26 17.29
C ASN A 141 -24.68 -12.99 18.28
N SER A 142 -25.42 -13.93 17.69
CA SER A 142 -26.20 -15.05 18.25
C SER A 142 -27.46 -14.81 19.10
N TYR A 143 -27.89 -13.59 19.42
CA TYR A 143 -29.18 -13.37 20.12
C TYR A 143 -30.18 -12.41 19.45
N GLY A 144 -30.06 -12.21 18.13
CA GLY A 144 -31.11 -11.60 17.30
C GLY A 144 -30.93 -10.12 16.99
N MET A 145 -31.30 -9.77 15.75
CA MET A 145 -31.21 -8.48 15.03
C MET A 145 -29.88 -8.22 14.30
N GLN A 146 -29.80 -7.83 13.02
CA GLN A 146 -30.69 -7.99 11.86
C GLN A 146 -29.75 -8.02 10.63
N THR A 147 -29.89 -9.03 9.76
CA THR A 147 -29.05 -9.19 8.57
C THR A 147 -29.59 -8.36 7.40
N ALA A 148 -28.71 -7.65 6.71
CA ALA A 148 -28.75 -7.50 5.25
C ALA A 148 -27.39 -6.99 4.71
N LEU A 149 -26.72 -7.83 3.93
CA LEU A 149 -25.83 -7.44 2.81
C LEU A 149 -26.55 -7.91 1.53
N PRO A 150 -26.20 -7.48 0.30
CA PRO A 150 -25.58 -6.25 -0.22
C PRO A 150 -26.43 -5.64 -1.38
N PRO A 151 -26.25 -4.40 -1.87
CA PRO A 151 -25.36 -4.16 -3.01
C PRO A 151 -24.72 -2.75 -2.99
N HIS A 152 -23.84 -2.47 -3.96
CA HIS A 152 -23.46 -1.14 -4.47
C HIS A 152 -21.99 -0.72 -4.32
N SER A 153 -21.50 -0.36 -5.50
CA SER A 153 -20.22 0.21 -5.92
C SER A 153 -19.58 1.21 -4.96
N TYR A 154 -18.24 1.16 -4.95
CA TYR A 154 -17.26 2.08 -4.35
C TYR A 154 -17.79 3.49 -4.00
N GLN A 155 -18.56 4.14 -4.88
CA GLN A 155 -19.13 5.48 -4.68
C GLN A 155 -19.96 5.65 -3.38
N GLN A 156 -20.82 4.70 -2.96
CA GLN A 156 -21.74 4.94 -1.84
C GLN A 156 -21.05 5.00 -0.46
N ILE A 157 -19.91 4.33 -0.29
CA ILE A 157 -19.13 4.34 0.96
C ILE A 157 -18.42 5.69 1.13
N TYR A 158 -17.88 6.25 0.06
CA TYR A 158 -17.26 7.58 0.06
C TYR A 158 -18.30 8.68 0.29
N THR A 159 -19.50 8.57 -0.31
CA THR A 159 -20.58 9.54 -0.15
C THR A 159 -21.14 9.59 1.27
N LYS A 160 -21.29 8.45 1.97
CA LYS A 160 -21.78 8.44 3.36
C LYS A 160 -20.74 8.89 4.39
N ALA A 161 -19.46 8.74 4.08
CA ALA A 161 -18.37 9.14 4.96
C ALA A 161 -17.87 10.57 4.70
N ASN A 162 -18.45 11.28 3.73
CA ASN A 162 -18.02 12.60 3.27
C ASN A 162 -16.50 12.66 2.95
N ILE A 163 -15.96 11.54 2.47
CA ILE A 163 -14.57 11.41 2.02
C ILE A 163 -14.58 11.52 0.51
N VAL A 164 -13.77 12.41 -0.04
CA VAL A 164 -13.47 12.40 -1.47
C VAL A 164 -12.62 11.15 -1.76
N PRO A 165 -13.08 10.18 -2.60
CA PRO A 165 -12.21 9.11 -3.06
C PRO A 165 -10.97 9.75 -3.70
N PRO A 166 -9.75 9.22 -3.50
CA PRO A 166 -8.56 9.78 -4.13
C PRO A 166 -8.83 9.97 -5.62
N ALA A 167 -8.77 11.21 -6.11
CA ALA A 167 -9.21 11.58 -7.46
C ALA A 167 -8.35 10.99 -8.59
N GLU A 168 -7.33 10.21 -8.24
CA GLU A 168 -6.40 9.62 -9.18
C GLU A 168 -6.34 8.11 -8.90
N GLY A 169 -6.35 7.32 -9.97
CA GLY A 169 -6.28 5.86 -9.93
C GLY A 169 -4.96 5.34 -9.33
N PRO A 170 -4.38 4.25 -9.85
CA PRO A 170 -3.28 3.59 -9.18
C PRO A 170 -2.06 4.51 -9.22
N ARG A 171 -1.52 4.86 -8.05
CA ARG A 171 -0.30 5.67 -7.99
C ARG A 171 0.89 4.77 -8.35
N PRO A 172 1.69 5.08 -9.38
CA PRO A 172 2.93 4.36 -9.66
C PRO A 172 3.78 4.17 -8.40
N GLY A 173 4.51 3.05 -8.27
CA GLY A 173 5.36 2.75 -7.10
C GLY A 173 6.35 3.88 -6.73
N GLY A 174 6.82 4.63 -7.73
CA GLY A 174 7.64 5.84 -7.50
C GLY A 174 6.91 6.95 -6.74
N LEU A 175 5.61 7.16 -7.00
CA LEU A 175 4.79 8.13 -6.27
C LEU A 175 4.54 7.67 -4.83
N LYS A 176 4.23 6.38 -4.63
CA LYS A 176 4.05 5.79 -3.29
C LYS A 176 5.30 5.96 -2.44
N ARG A 177 6.48 5.61 -2.99
CA ARG A 177 7.76 5.78 -2.31
C ARG A 177 8.00 7.24 -1.91
N ARG A 178 7.74 8.18 -2.84
CA ARG A 178 7.92 9.60 -2.56
C ARG A 178 7.01 10.07 -1.43
N GLU A 179 5.74 9.66 -1.43
CA GLU A 179 4.76 9.99 -0.38
C GLU A 179 5.16 9.43 0.99
N ILE A 180 5.63 8.18 1.03
CA ILE A 180 6.17 7.53 2.24
C ILE A 180 7.37 8.32 2.79
N ILE A 181 8.32 8.72 1.92
CA ILE A 181 9.50 9.50 2.32
C ILE A 181 9.09 10.89 2.82
N ASN A 182 8.21 11.58 2.10
CA ASN A 182 7.71 12.88 2.51
C ASN A 182 7.01 12.79 3.87
N THR A 183 6.22 11.74 4.10
CA THR A 183 5.59 11.49 5.41
C THR A 183 6.62 11.36 6.51
N LEU A 184 7.69 10.59 6.27
CA LEU A 184 8.77 10.40 7.24
C LEU A 184 9.52 11.71 7.51
N ASP A 185 9.81 12.51 6.48
CA ASP A 185 10.51 13.78 6.63
C ASP A 185 9.66 14.81 7.38
N CYS A 186 8.36 14.84 7.07
CA CYS A 186 7.40 15.75 7.69
C CYS A 186 6.95 15.29 9.08
N TRP A 187 7.27 14.06 9.49
CA TRP A 187 6.99 13.59 10.83
C TRP A 187 7.89 14.34 11.80
N PHE A 188 7.30 15.15 12.66
CA PHE A 188 8.04 16.08 13.49
C PHE A 188 8.61 15.42 14.75
N THR A 189 9.55 14.48 14.56
CA THR A 189 10.28 13.75 15.60
C THR A 189 11.77 13.70 15.28
N LYS A 190 12.61 13.38 16.27
CA LYS A 190 14.05 13.27 16.06
C LYS A 190 14.39 12.05 15.21
N ASN A 191 15.46 12.15 14.43
CA ASN A 191 15.97 11.09 13.58
C ASN A 191 16.19 9.76 14.33
N ASP A 192 16.64 9.79 15.58
CA ASP A 192 16.82 8.57 16.39
C ASP A 192 15.52 7.81 16.63
N GLU A 193 14.41 8.52 16.84
CA GLU A 193 13.10 7.92 17.04
C GLU A 193 12.55 7.35 15.73
N LYS A 194 12.70 8.10 14.63
CA LYS A 194 12.34 7.62 13.29
C LYS A 194 13.13 6.38 12.92
N ASN A 195 14.44 6.39 13.14
CA ASN A 195 15.31 5.26 12.87
C ASN A 195 14.91 4.03 13.70
N ARG A 196 14.66 4.20 15.00
CA ARG A 196 14.15 3.10 15.85
C ARG A 196 12.85 2.52 15.29
N TYR A 197 11.92 3.38 14.89
CA TYR A 197 10.66 2.94 14.30
C TYR A 197 10.86 2.23 12.97
N LEU A 198 11.72 2.75 12.08
CA LEU A 198 12.05 2.11 10.81
C LEU A 198 12.70 0.74 11.01
N GLN A 199 13.59 0.58 11.99
CA GLN A 199 14.19 -0.73 12.31
C GLN A 199 13.13 -1.74 12.77
N GLU A 200 12.17 -1.32 13.60
CA GLU A 200 11.02 -2.15 13.97
C GLU A 200 10.18 -2.53 12.73
N LEU A 201 9.94 -1.58 11.82
CA LEU A 201 9.22 -1.85 10.58
C LEU A 201 9.98 -2.82 9.67
N MET A 202 11.30 -2.67 9.52
CA MET A 202 12.13 -3.60 8.75
C MET A 202 12.06 -5.02 9.31
N LYS A 203 12.15 -5.16 10.64
CA LYS A 203 12.00 -6.45 11.32
C LYS A 203 10.61 -7.05 11.09
N ARG A 204 9.55 -6.25 11.23
CA ARG A 204 8.17 -6.70 10.93
C ARG A 204 8.01 -7.12 9.47
N TRP A 205 8.51 -6.32 8.53
CA TRP A 205 8.47 -6.62 7.11
C TRP A 205 9.17 -7.93 6.77
N SER A 206 10.33 -8.19 7.36
CA SER A 206 11.06 -9.45 7.18
C SER A 206 10.26 -10.68 7.64
N ASN A 207 9.43 -10.52 8.68
CA ASN A 207 8.59 -11.60 9.20
C ASN A 207 7.33 -11.81 8.36
N ILE A 208 6.73 -10.75 7.82
CA ILE A 208 5.51 -10.81 7.01
C ILE A 208 5.70 -11.73 5.80
N ARG A 209 6.88 -11.70 5.17
CA ARG A 209 7.21 -12.54 3.99
C ARG A 209 7.21 -14.04 4.27
N ARG A 210 7.23 -14.48 5.53
CA ARG A 210 7.12 -15.92 5.88
C ARG A 210 5.78 -16.51 5.46
N PHE A 211 4.73 -15.68 5.40
CA PHE A 211 3.40 -16.09 5.00
C PHE A 211 3.28 -16.36 3.49
N ASP A 212 4.22 -15.89 2.67
CA ASP A 212 4.19 -15.99 1.22
C ASP A 212 3.98 -17.43 0.73
N LYS A 213 4.52 -18.42 1.46
CA LYS A 213 4.37 -19.85 1.15
C LYS A 213 2.90 -20.29 1.01
N HIS A 214 1.97 -19.67 1.74
CA HIS A 214 0.54 -19.99 1.70
C HIS A 214 -0.20 -19.34 0.52
N LEU A 215 0.41 -18.33 -0.10
CA LEU A 215 -0.17 -17.57 -1.21
C LEU A 215 0.55 -17.83 -2.55
N ARG A 216 1.57 -18.70 -2.59
CA ARG A 216 2.31 -19.08 -3.80
C ARG A 216 1.47 -19.61 -4.96
N TRP A 217 0.23 -20.05 -4.69
CA TRP A 217 -0.68 -20.53 -5.73
C TRP A 217 -1.32 -19.39 -6.53
N ILE A 218 -1.17 -18.13 -6.08
CA ILE A 218 -1.62 -16.93 -6.78
C ILE A 218 -0.48 -16.48 -7.71
N GLU A 219 -0.72 -16.57 -9.00
CA GLU A 219 0.22 -16.20 -10.04
C GLU A 219 0.05 -14.73 -10.40
N ARG A 220 1.11 -13.94 -10.19
CA ARG A 220 1.09 -12.49 -10.44
C ARG A 220 0.71 -12.13 -11.89
N LYS A 221 1.00 -13.01 -12.85
CA LYS A 221 0.69 -12.80 -14.27
C LYS A 221 -0.73 -13.21 -14.65
N ASP A 222 -1.39 -14.01 -13.82
CA ASP A 222 -2.78 -14.44 -14.02
C ASP A 222 -3.73 -13.36 -13.50
N GLN A 223 -4.16 -12.50 -14.42
CA GLN A 223 -4.99 -11.34 -14.12
C GLN A 223 -6.37 -11.75 -13.60
N ASP A 224 -6.95 -12.81 -14.16
CA ASP A 224 -8.27 -13.30 -13.78
C ASP A 224 -8.24 -13.92 -12.39
N GLN A 225 -7.19 -14.67 -12.07
CA GLN A 225 -6.97 -15.18 -10.72
C GLN A 225 -6.77 -14.06 -9.72
N CYS A 226 -5.96 -13.03 -10.06
CA CYS A 226 -5.72 -11.90 -9.17
C CYS A 226 -7.00 -11.10 -8.89
N ARG A 227 -7.80 -10.81 -9.92
CA ARG A 227 -9.10 -10.13 -9.78
C ARG A 227 -10.07 -10.97 -8.96
N TRP A 228 -10.15 -12.27 -9.23
CA TRP A 228 -11.00 -13.17 -8.47
C TRP A 228 -10.58 -13.25 -7.01
N ALA A 229 -9.28 -13.35 -6.72
CA ALA A 229 -8.76 -13.41 -5.36
C ALA A 229 -9.11 -12.14 -4.59
N TRP A 230 -9.01 -10.98 -5.23
CA TRP A 230 -9.46 -9.72 -4.65
C TRP A 230 -10.95 -9.71 -4.34
N SER A 231 -11.80 -10.05 -5.33
CA SER A 231 -13.25 -10.12 -5.11
C SER A 231 -13.63 -11.14 -4.04
N TYR A 232 -12.89 -12.25 -3.93
CA TYR A 232 -13.06 -13.22 -2.85
C TYR A 232 -12.78 -12.56 -1.49
N LEU A 233 -11.68 -11.83 -1.35
CA LEU A 233 -11.38 -11.11 -0.11
C LEU A 233 -12.43 -10.03 0.21
N GLU A 234 -12.89 -9.27 -0.79
CA GLU A 234 -13.96 -8.27 -0.64
C GLU A 234 -15.24 -8.93 -0.10
N SER A 235 -15.66 -10.05 -0.69
CA SER A 235 -16.85 -10.81 -0.27
C SER A 235 -16.77 -11.34 1.18
N LYS A 236 -15.55 -11.43 1.74
CA LYS A 236 -15.29 -11.89 3.10
C LYS A 236 -15.00 -10.74 4.07
N GLY A 237 -15.07 -9.49 3.63
CA GLY A 237 -14.70 -8.33 4.45
C GLY A 237 -13.20 -8.30 4.79
N MET A 238 -12.38 -8.99 4.00
CA MET A 238 -10.95 -9.16 4.22
C MET A 238 -10.08 -8.29 3.30
N ALA A 239 -10.67 -7.67 2.30
CA ALA A 239 -9.98 -6.73 1.41
C ALA A 239 -9.73 -5.41 2.13
N HIS A 240 -8.49 -4.93 2.09
CA HIS A 240 -8.12 -3.66 2.73
C HIS A 240 -8.23 -2.48 1.75
N LEU A 241 -9.14 -1.55 2.07
CA LEU A 241 -9.66 -0.51 1.17
C LEU A 241 -8.68 0.59 0.74
N ILE A 242 -7.56 0.79 1.47
CA ILE A 242 -6.56 1.81 1.12
C ILE A 242 -5.87 1.49 -0.23
N LEU A 243 -6.01 0.25 -0.72
CA LEU A 243 -5.24 -0.27 -1.85
C LEU A 243 -6.00 -0.29 -3.18
N CYS A 244 -7.21 0.28 -3.24
CA CYS A 244 -8.17 0.17 -4.36
C CYS A 244 -7.50 -0.07 -5.74
N PRO A 245 -7.36 -1.36 -6.14
CA PRO A 245 -6.56 -1.70 -7.31
C PRO A 245 -7.31 -1.35 -8.58
N SER A 246 -6.67 -0.57 -9.45
CA SER A 246 -7.23 -0.15 -10.74
C SER A 246 -6.52 -0.80 -11.93
N SER A 247 -5.37 -1.46 -11.70
CA SER A 247 -4.66 -2.28 -12.69
C SER A 247 -4.37 -3.70 -12.19
N ASN A 248 -4.09 -4.64 -13.10
CA ASN A 248 -3.80 -6.04 -12.76
C ASN A 248 -2.56 -6.24 -11.90
N TYR A 249 -1.56 -5.35 -12.01
CA TYR A 249 -0.39 -5.36 -11.14
C TYR A 249 -0.73 -4.97 -9.70
N ASP A 250 -1.76 -4.16 -9.51
CA ASP A 250 -2.21 -3.73 -8.18
C ASP A 250 -3.03 -4.80 -7.49
N PHE A 251 -3.88 -5.55 -8.20
CA PHE A 251 -4.72 -6.60 -7.59
C PHE A 251 -3.87 -7.65 -6.86
N PHE A 252 -2.79 -8.12 -7.48
CA PHE A 252 -1.87 -9.07 -6.85
C PHE A 252 -1.33 -8.52 -5.52
N PHE A 253 -0.73 -7.33 -5.55
CA PHE A 253 -0.16 -6.74 -4.34
C PHE A 253 -1.22 -6.32 -3.33
N ALA A 254 -2.42 -5.93 -3.75
CA ALA A 254 -3.53 -5.60 -2.86
C ALA A 254 -4.03 -6.84 -2.11
N VAL A 255 -4.11 -7.99 -2.78
CA VAL A 255 -4.40 -9.29 -2.14
C VAL A 255 -3.30 -9.64 -1.13
N MET A 256 -2.03 -9.56 -1.53
CA MET A 256 -0.89 -9.87 -0.65
C MET A 256 -0.87 -8.95 0.58
N THR A 257 -0.93 -7.63 0.37
CA THR A 257 -0.95 -6.65 1.46
C THR A 257 -2.17 -6.82 2.37
N SER A 258 -3.31 -7.26 1.84
CA SER A 258 -4.48 -7.54 2.69
C SER A 258 -4.15 -8.61 3.73
N PHE A 259 -3.45 -9.68 3.35
CA PHE A 259 -2.97 -10.68 4.33
C PHE A 259 -1.89 -10.11 5.26
N ASP A 260 -1.02 -9.23 4.77
CA ASP A 260 0.07 -8.65 5.56
C ASP A 260 -0.46 -7.82 6.73
N VAL A 261 -1.51 -7.04 6.49
CA VAL A 261 -2.05 -6.08 7.46
C VAL A 261 -3.18 -6.63 8.32
N MET A 262 -3.68 -7.85 8.03
CA MET A 262 -4.66 -8.52 8.86
C MET A 262 -4.16 -8.65 10.31
N PRO A 263 -4.95 -8.21 11.31
CA PRO A 263 -4.57 -8.28 12.72
C PRO A 263 -4.75 -9.69 13.32
N TYR A 264 -5.05 -10.70 12.50
CA TYR A 264 -5.31 -12.05 12.95
C TYR A 264 -4.04 -12.86 13.20
N MET A 265 -4.16 -13.85 14.08
CA MET A 265 -3.12 -14.88 14.30
C MET A 265 -2.78 -15.58 12.98
N GLU A 266 -1.52 -15.99 12.81
CA GLU A 266 -1.00 -16.63 11.59
C GLU A 266 -1.86 -17.84 11.18
N ILE A 267 -2.22 -18.70 12.15
CA ILE A 267 -3.09 -19.87 11.95
C ILE A 267 -4.43 -19.50 11.28
N TYR A 268 -5.02 -18.36 11.67
CA TYR A 268 -6.27 -17.91 11.05
C TYR A 268 -6.05 -17.44 9.62
N LYS A 269 -4.97 -16.69 9.36
CA LYS A 269 -4.60 -16.28 8.00
C LYS A 269 -4.38 -17.51 7.11
N GLU A 270 -3.68 -18.53 7.61
CA GLU A 270 -3.44 -19.79 6.89
C GLU A 270 -4.74 -20.50 6.51
N LYS A 271 -5.69 -20.56 7.46
CA LYS A 271 -7.03 -21.13 7.21
C LYS A 271 -7.77 -20.35 6.12
N GLN A 272 -7.68 -19.01 6.12
CA GLN A 272 -8.29 -18.18 5.08
C GLN A 272 -7.63 -18.36 3.72
N ALA A 273 -6.28 -18.38 3.66
CA ALA A 273 -5.53 -18.65 2.45
C ALA A 273 -5.85 -20.03 1.85
N THR A 274 -5.98 -21.06 2.70
CA THR A 274 -6.38 -22.41 2.29
C THR A 274 -7.81 -22.45 1.77
N SER A 275 -8.73 -21.77 2.45
CA SER A 275 -10.13 -21.67 2.02
C SER A 275 -10.25 -20.98 0.66
N MET A 276 -9.48 -19.90 0.47
CA MET A 276 -9.40 -19.17 -0.80
C MET A 276 -8.86 -20.06 -1.92
N LYS A 277 -7.75 -20.77 -1.69
CA LYS A 277 -7.18 -21.73 -2.66
C LYS A 277 -8.19 -22.81 -3.06
N ASN A 278 -8.90 -23.38 -2.09
CA ASN A 278 -9.90 -24.41 -2.34
C ASN A 278 -11.08 -23.88 -3.15
N ALA A 279 -11.52 -22.64 -2.88
CA ALA A 279 -12.57 -21.98 -3.65
C ALA A 279 -12.13 -21.71 -5.11
N TRP A 280 -10.87 -21.31 -5.32
CA TRP A 280 -10.29 -21.16 -6.67
C TRP A 280 -10.28 -22.49 -7.42
N ASN A 281 -9.75 -23.55 -6.83
CA ASN A 281 -9.70 -24.88 -7.45
C ASN A 281 -11.10 -25.41 -7.78
N LYS A 282 -12.09 -25.12 -6.94
CA LYS A 282 -13.49 -25.48 -7.18
C LYS A 282 -14.08 -24.70 -8.35
N ARG A 283 -13.76 -23.40 -8.50
CA ARG A 283 -14.12 -22.61 -9.68
C ARG A 283 -13.52 -23.21 -10.94
N LEU A 284 -12.22 -23.48 -10.92
CA LEU A 284 -11.46 -23.99 -12.06
C LEU A 284 -11.97 -25.37 -12.57
N ARG A 285 -12.39 -26.24 -11.64
CA ARG A 285 -13.06 -27.52 -11.98
C ARG A 285 -14.42 -27.33 -12.65
N ARG A 286 -15.16 -26.27 -12.29
CA ARG A 286 -16.49 -25.97 -12.83
C ARG A 286 -16.44 -25.27 -14.18
N SER A 287 -15.46 -24.38 -14.38
CA SER A 287 -15.28 -23.63 -15.62
C SER A 287 -14.64 -24.47 -16.74
N GLY A 288 -14.05 -25.64 -16.42
CA GLY A 288 -13.35 -26.47 -17.41
C GLY A 288 -12.02 -25.85 -17.88
N GLU A 289 -11.61 -24.71 -17.31
CA GLU A 289 -10.38 -23.96 -17.62
C GLU A 289 -9.09 -24.77 -17.35
N ASN A 290 -9.20 -25.95 -16.71
CA ASN A 290 -8.11 -26.92 -16.57
C ASN A 290 -7.88 -27.81 -17.81
N GLY A 291 -8.63 -27.61 -18.90
CA GLY A 291 -8.63 -28.52 -20.06
C GLY A 291 -9.24 -29.89 -19.78
N LEU A 292 -9.79 -30.10 -18.58
CA LEU A 292 -10.49 -31.31 -18.17
C LEU A 292 -11.98 -31.02 -18.11
N THR A 293 -12.74 -31.56 -19.06
CA THR A 293 -14.20 -31.51 -19.02
C THR A 293 -14.70 -32.58 -18.05
N GLN A 294 -15.41 -32.18 -16.99
CA GLN A 294 -16.05 -33.14 -16.10
C GLN A 294 -17.23 -33.78 -16.84
N ILE A 295 -17.06 -35.02 -17.29
CA ILE A 295 -18.16 -35.82 -17.83
C ILE A 295 -18.77 -36.60 -16.66
N ASN A 296 -20.04 -36.31 -16.35
CA ASN A 296 -20.81 -37.12 -15.42
C ASN A 296 -21.34 -38.34 -16.18
N PHE A 297 -20.96 -39.54 -15.75
CA PHE A 297 -21.51 -40.79 -16.27
C PHE A 297 -22.16 -41.56 -15.13
N GLU A 298 -23.35 -42.11 -15.40
CA GLU A 298 -24.06 -42.94 -14.43
C GLU A 298 -23.53 -44.38 -14.51
N LEU A 299 -23.00 -44.87 -13.39
CA LEU A 299 -22.69 -46.28 -13.20
C LEU A 299 -23.71 -46.87 -12.23
N ASN A 300 -24.28 -48.01 -12.59
CA ASN A 300 -25.02 -48.79 -11.60
C ASN A 300 -24.07 -49.37 -10.54
N SER A 301 -24.63 -49.79 -9.41
CA SER A 301 -23.84 -50.27 -8.26
C SER A 301 -22.86 -51.39 -8.64
N ARG A 302 -23.26 -52.29 -9.53
CA ARG A 302 -22.43 -53.42 -9.99
C ARG A 302 -21.27 -52.96 -10.89
N GLN A 303 -21.48 -51.96 -11.73
CA GLN A 303 -20.42 -51.38 -12.57
C GLN A 303 -19.42 -50.60 -11.72
N ARG A 304 -19.87 -49.87 -10.69
CA ARG A 304 -19.00 -49.20 -9.73
C ARG A 304 -18.11 -50.20 -8.99
N GLU A 305 -18.69 -51.27 -8.46
CA GLU A 305 -17.95 -52.32 -7.76
C GLU A 305 -16.88 -52.95 -8.65
N LYS A 306 -17.21 -53.28 -9.91
CA LYS A 306 -16.23 -53.80 -10.87
C LYS A 306 -15.08 -52.81 -11.12
N LEU A 307 -15.39 -51.52 -11.26
CA LEU A 307 -14.37 -50.49 -11.45
C LEU A 307 -13.46 -50.36 -10.23
N GLU A 308 -14.00 -50.46 -9.02
CA GLU A 308 -13.24 -50.43 -7.77
C GLU A 308 -12.29 -51.63 -7.62
N VAL A 309 -12.74 -52.84 -7.98
CA VAL A 309 -11.88 -54.03 -7.99
C VAL A 309 -10.71 -53.88 -8.97
N VAL A 310 -10.97 -53.40 -10.19
CA VAL A 310 -9.92 -53.17 -11.19
C VAL A 310 -8.98 -52.05 -10.75
N ALA A 311 -9.50 -50.99 -10.13
CA ALA A 311 -8.71 -49.88 -9.61
C ALA A 311 -7.78 -50.33 -8.48
N ALA A 312 -8.30 -51.15 -7.55
CA ALA A 312 -7.54 -51.71 -6.44
C ALA A 312 -6.39 -52.61 -6.94
N GLN A 313 -6.65 -53.50 -7.89
CA GLN A 313 -5.60 -54.36 -8.48
C GLN A 313 -4.49 -53.55 -9.17
N ARG A 314 -4.83 -52.38 -9.74
CA ARG A 314 -3.87 -51.50 -10.41
C ARG A 314 -3.19 -50.49 -9.49
N GLY A 315 -3.61 -50.39 -8.21
CA GLY A 315 -3.13 -49.36 -7.29
C GLY A 315 -3.50 -47.93 -7.73
N LEU A 316 -4.56 -47.76 -8.52
CA LEU A 316 -5.01 -46.48 -9.08
C LEU A 316 -6.35 -46.06 -8.46
N SER A 317 -6.70 -44.78 -8.59
CA SER A 317 -8.08 -44.34 -8.29
C SER A 317 -9.04 -44.76 -9.40
N SER A 318 -10.34 -44.89 -9.10
CA SER A 318 -11.36 -45.28 -10.08
C SER A 318 -11.37 -44.36 -11.31
N GLY A 319 -11.18 -43.05 -11.11
CA GLY A 319 -11.07 -42.08 -12.20
C GLY A 319 -9.85 -42.31 -13.10
N LYS A 320 -8.65 -42.49 -12.52
CA LYS A 320 -7.43 -42.79 -13.30
C LYS A 320 -7.54 -44.14 -14.01
N THR A 321 -8.17 -45.12 -13.37
CA THR A 321 -8.41 -46.45 -13.94
C THR A 321 -9.30 -46.35 -15.16
N LEU A 322 -10.38 -45.56 -15.09
CA LEU A 322 -11.27 -45.34 -16.21
C LEU A 322 -10.55 -44.66 -17.39
N THR A 323 -9.76 -43.61 -17.14
CA THR A 323 -8.94 -42.97 -18.18
C THR A 323 -8.00 -43.99 -18.85
N ALA A 324 -7.29 -44.80 -18.06
CA ALA A 324 -6.39 -45.81 -18.61
C ALA A 324 -7.12 -46.89 -19.42
N LEU A 325 -8.34 -47.26 -19.03
CA LEU A 325 -9.17 -48.19 -19.80
C LEU A 325 -9.63 -47.59 -21.13
N ILE A 326 -10.03 -46.32 -21.14
CA ILE A 326 -10.42 -45.60 -22.37
C ILE A 326 -9.24 -45.54 -23.35
N GLU A 327 -8.06 -45.11 -22.90
CA GLU A 327 -6.86 -45.03 -23.73
C GLU A 327 -6.45 -46.40 -24.29
N ALA A 328 -6.48 -47.44 -23.45
CA ALA A 328 -6.13 -48.80 -23.86
C ALA A 328 -7.14 -49.43 -24.83
N ASP A 329 -8.42 -49.05 -24.75
CA ASP A 329 -9.44 -49.50 -25.70
C ASP A 329 -9.33 -48.73 -27.01
N TYR A 330 -9.14 -47.41 -26.95
CA TYR A 330 -8.91 -46.56 -28.11
C TYR A 330 -7.71 -47.01 -28.94
N ALA A 331 -6.57 -47.25 -28.29
CA ALA A 331 -5.37 -47.79 -28.96
C ALA A 331 -5.64 -49.12 -29.67
N ARG A 332 -6.40 -50.03 -29.04
CA ARG A 332 -6.80 -51.31 -29.65
C ARG A 332 -7.72 -51.14 -30.86
N LEU A 333 -8.57 -50.12 -30.87
CA LEU A 333 -9.45 -49.84 -32.01
C LEU A 333 -8.66 -49.28 -33.19
N VAL A 334 -7.68 -48.40 -32.93
CA VAL A 334 -6.75 -47.86 -33.95
C VAL A 334 -5.90 -48.98 -34.57
N GLU A 335 -5.31 -49.86 -33.75
CA GLU A 335 -4.52 -51.00 -34.24
C GLU A 335 -5.32 -51.94 -35.15
N ARG A 336 -6.64 -52.03 -34.94
CA ARG A 336 -7.55 -52.86 -35.74
C ARG A 336 -8.09 -52.14 -36.98
N GLY A 337 -7.72 -50.87 -37.21
CA GLY A 337 -8.22 -50.07 -38.32
C GLY A 337 -9.73 -49.80 -38.27
N LEU A 338 -10.32 -49.84 -37.07
CA LEU A 338 -11.75 -49.61 -36.87
C LEU A 338 -12.08 -48.12 -36.71
N ILE A 339 -11.08 -47.30 -36.38
CA ILE A 339 -11.12 -45.84 -36.28
C ILE A 339 -9.77 -45.24 -36.65
#